data_AF-A0A9N9MUD0-F1
#
_entry.id   AF-A0A9N9MUD0-F1
#
_cell.length_a   1.000
_cell.length_b   1.000
_cell.length_c   1.000
_cell.angle_alpha   90.00
_cell.angle_beta   90.00
_cell.angle_gamma   90.00
#
_symmetry.space_group_name_H-M   'P 1'
#
loop_
_entity.id
_entity.type
_entity.pdbx_description
1 polymer ?
#
loop_
_entity_poly.entity_id
_entity_poly.type
_entity_poly.pdbx_seq_one_letter_code
_entity_poly.pdbx_strand_id
1 'polypeptide(L)'
;MKKMARTLRTEGKAYVSSYLRKQVPQRIMKPRCDSQKCKNYGCKLFTDEEYQEIFHAFYNIQSLQLQREFVVRHINENNVKKRRTAATEFISTTTLAYCLPKAEDH
;
A
#
# COMPACT_ATOMS: atom_id res chain seq x y z
N MET A 1 -17.03 -24.04 6.79
CA MET A 1 -16.15 -23.20 7.63
C MET A 1 -14.99 -22.50 6.89
N LYS A 2 -15.09 -22.15 5.58
CA LYS A 2 -14.03 -21.40 4.86
C LYS A 2 -14.08 -19.87 5.02
N LYS A 3 -15.26 -19.32 5.40
CA LYS A 3 -15.48 -17.86 5.49
C LYS A 3 -14.63 -17.20 6.58
N MET A 4 -14.42 -17.87 7.73
CA MET A 4 -13.68 -17.29 8.85
C MET A 4 -12.20 -17.05 8.54
N ALA A 5 -11.49 -17.98 7.90
CA ALA A 5 -10.08 -17.80 7.57
C ALA A 5 -9.84 -16.65 6.57
N ARG A 6 -10.78 -16.45 5.62
CA ARG A 6 -10.71 -15.35 4.67
C ARG A 6 -10.91 -14.01 5.37
N THR A 7 -11.92 -13.89 6.23
CA THR A 7 -12.19 -12.68 7.01
C THR A 7 -11.00 -12.33 7.92
N LEU A 8 -10.50 -13.30 8.70
CA LEU A 8 -9.35 -13.10 9.57
C LEU A 8 -8.09 -12.69 8.78
N ARG A 9 -7.86 -13.28 7.61
CA ARG A 9 -6.76 -12.88 6.72
C ARG A 9 -6.90 -11.43 6.24
N THR A 10 -8.11 -11.00 5.87
CA THR A 10 -8.39 -9.62 5.44
C THR A 10 -8.20 -8.64 6.59
N GLU A 11 -8.65 -8.99 7.80
CA GLU A 11 -8.44 -8.23 9.04
C GLU A 11 -6.99 -8.34 9.56
N GLY A 12 -6.14 -9.12 8.88
CA GLY A 12 -4.77 -9.43 9.26
C GLY A 12 -4.62 -10.08 10.64
N LYS A 13 -5.68 -10.67 11.19
CA LYS A 13 -5.65 -11.43 12.45
C LYS A 13 -5.00 -12.80 12.25
N ALA A 14 -4.60 -13.42 13.36
CA ALA A 14 -4.12 -14.79 13.32
C ALA A 14 -5.22 -15.75 12.83
N TYR A 15 -4.87 -16.72 11.98
CA TYR A 15 -5.83 -17.69 11.45
C TYR A 15 -5.16 -19.03 11.14
N VAL A 16 -5.95 -20.12 11.13
CA VAL A 16 -5.44 -21.43 10.70
C VAL A 16 -5.59 -21.55 9.19
N SER A 17 -4.47 -21.72 8.48
CA SER A 17 -4.48 -21.95 7.04
C SER A 17 -4.78 -23.42 6.75
N SER A 18 -5.89 -23.69 6.06
CA SER A 18 -6.27 -25.06 5.66
C SER A 18 -5.28 -25.68 4.67
N TYR A 19 -4.63 -24.84 3.85
CA TYR A 19 -3.63 -25.28 2.87
C TYR A 19 -2.30 -25.63 3.54
N LEU A 20 -1.80 -24.75 4.41
CA LEU A 20 -0.52 -24.96 5.09
C LEU A 20 -0.64 -25.86 6.33
N ARG A 21 -1.87 -26.13 6.79
CA ARG A 21 -2.18 -26.82 8.06
C ARG A 21 -1.42 -26.23 9.26
N LYS A 22 -1.24 -24.91 9.26
CA LYS A 22 -0.46 -24.17 10.26
C LYS A 22 -1.20 -22.91 10.67
N GLN A 23 -0.95 -22.46 11.91
CA GLN A 23 -1.37 -21.15 12.38
C GLN A 23 -0.54 -20.07 11.69
N VAL A 24 -1.21 -19.16 11.00
CA VAL A 24 -0.62 -17.94 10.47
C VAL A 24 -0.77 -16.87 11.54
N PRO A 25 0.33 -16.22 11.98
CA PRO A 25 0.27 -15.19 13.00
C PRO A 25 -0.47 -13.95 12.50
N GLN A 26 -0.91 -13.12 13.43
CA GLN A 26 -1.42 -11.78 13.13
C GLN A 26 -0.34 -10.96 12.41
N ARG A 27 -0.76 -10.11 11.47
CA ARG A 27 0.12 -9.15 10.80
C ARG A 27 0.56 -8.11 11.82
N ILE A 28 1.86 -8.03 12.01
CA ILE A 28 2.52 -7.00 12.81
C ILE A 28 3.20 -6.06 11.83
N MET A 29 3.13 -4.76 12.12
CA MET A 29 3.87 -3.76 11.39
C MET A 29 5.37 -4.05 11.54
N LYS A 30 6.06 -4.21 10.41
CA LYS A 30 7.51 -4.40 10.41
C LYS A 30 8.20 -3.05 10.50
N PRO A 31 9.47 -2.96 10.93
CA PRO A 31 10.23 -1.73 10.80
C PRO A 31 10.31 -1.30 9.32
N ARG A 32 10.55 -0.02 9.10
CA ARG A 32 10.80 0.54 7.78
C ARG A 32 11.96 -0.20 7.11
N CYS A 33 11.88 -0.38 5.80
CA CYS A 33 12.95 -1.03 5.03
C CYS A 33 14.21 -0.14 5.02
N ASP A 34 15.31 -0.66 5.55
CA ASP A 34 16.63 -0.04 5.61
C ASP A 34 17.54 -0.45 4.43
N SER A 35 17.10 -1.42 3.62
CA SER A 35 17.91 -2.00 2.56
C SER A 35 18.27 -0.99 1.47
N GLN A 36 19.56 -0.93 1.14
CA GLN A 36 20.08 -0.21 -0.03
C GLN A 36 19.39 -0.65 -1.34
N LYS A 37 18.93 -1.90 -1.43
CA LYS A 37 18.24 -2.44 -2.61
C LYS A 37 16.88 -1.76 -2.85
N CYS A 38 16.29 -1.18 -1.81
CA CYS A 38 15.00 -0.49 -1.87
C CYS A 38 15.13 1.03 -2.06
N LYS A 39 16.36 1.55 -2.29
CA LYS A 39 16.64 2.99 -2.41
C LYS A 39 15.74 3.70 -3.43
N ASN A 40 15.46 3.07 -4.56
CA ASN A 40 14.64 3.65 -5.63
C ASN A 40 13.12 3.42 -5.44
N TYR A 41 12.73 2.65 -4.43
CA TYR A 41 11.32 2.30 -4.17
C TYR A 41 10.69 3.18 -3.09
N GLY A 42 11.38 4.25 -2.69
CA GLY A 42 10.83 5.24 -1.78
C GLY A 42 10.80 4.82 -0.31
N CYS A 43 11.41 3.69 0.08
CA CYS A 43 11.44 3.25 1.48
C CYS A 43 12.13 4.24 2.43
N LYS A 44 12.99 5.12 1.89
CA LYS A 44 13.66 6.19 2.65
C LYS A 44 12.94 7.54 2.62
N LEU A 45 11.82 7.64 1.90
CA LEU A 45 11.05 8.89 1.77
C LEU A 45 10.25 9.23 3.03
N PHE A 46 10.11 8.28 3.95
CA PHE A 46 9.31 8.42 5.16
C PHE A 46 10.19 8.31 6.39
N THR A 47 9.90 9.09 7.43
CA THR A 47 10.41 8.79 8.77
C THR A 47 9.70 7.54 9.34
N ASP A 48 10.22 7.00 10.44
CA ASP A 48 9.59 5.84 11.07
C ASP A 48 8.24 6.23 11.71
N GLU A 49 8.09 7.48 12.15
CA GLU A 49 6.85 8.08 12.67
C GLU A 49 5.80 8.20 11.56
N GLU A 50 6.13 8.83 10.42
CA GLU A 50 5.21 8.95 9.28
C GLU A 50 4.77 7.57 8.79
N TYR A 51 5.70 6.62 8.75
CA TYR A 51 5.39 5.25 8.38
C TYR A 51 4.35 4.63 9.32
N GLN A 52 4.52 4.80 10.64
CA GLN A 52 3.54 4.36 11.66
C GLN A 52 2.19 5.05 11.50
N GLU A 53 2.16 6.37 11.30
CA GLU A 53 0.92 7.12 11.14
C GLU A 53 0.11 6.64 9.94
N ILE A 54 0.76 6.47 8.77
CA ILE A 54 0.10 5.96 7.56
C ILE A 54 -0.46 4.56 7.81
N PHE A 55 0.33 3.71 8.46
CA PHE A 55 -0.11 2.35 8.79
C PHE A 55 -1.34 2.37 9.69
N HIS A 56 -1.32 3.15 10.78
CA HIS A 56 -2.44 3.26 11.70
C HIS A 56 -3.68 3.87 11.02
N ALA A 57 -3.50 4.94 10.24
CA ALA A 57 -4.57 5.60 9.50
C ALA A 57 -5.28 4.64 8.53
N PHE A 58 -4.53 3.79 7.82
CA PHE A 58 -5.10 2.79 6.92
C PHE A 58 -5.70 1.60 7.68
N TYR A 59 -4.97 1.05 8.65
CA TYR A 59 -5.30 -0.23 9.28
C TYR A 59 -6.47 -0.12 10.28
N ASN A 60 -6.70 1.06 10.86
CA ASN A 60 -7.85 1.31 11.74
C ASN A 60 -9.18 1.43 10.98
N ILE A 61 -9.15 1.53 9.64
CA ILE A 61 -10.36 1.58 8.82
C ILE A 61 -11.01 0.19 8.77
N GLN A 62 -12.20 0.06 9.36
CA GLN A 62 -12.89 -1.24 9.45
C GLN A 62 -13.58 -1.67 8.15
N SER A 63 -13.84 -0.74 7.23
CA SER A 63 -14.50 -1.03 5.95
C SER A 63 -13.49 -1.17 4.82
N LEU A 64 -13.56 -2.29 4.09
CA LEU A 64 -12.75 -2.52 2.88
C LEU A 64 -12.96 -1.42 1.83
N GLN A 65 -14.19 -0.88 1.74
CA GLN A 65 -14.50 0.18 0.79
C GLN A 65 -13.77 1.48 1.17
N LEU A 66 -13.81 1.86 2.45
CA LEU A 66 -13.10 3.03 2.95
C LEU A 66 -11.57 2.87 2.88
N GLN A 67 -11.05 1.65 3.05
CA GLN A 67 -9.63 1.38 2.82
C GLN A 67 -9.23 1.64 1.36
N ARG A 68 -10.07 1.25 0.40
CA ARG A 68 -9.83 1.53 -1.03
C ARG A 68 -9.87 3.02 -1.31
N GLU A 69 -10.86 3.73 -0.77
CA GLU A 69 -10.96 5.18 -0.91
C GLU A 69 -9.79 5.92 -0.26
N PHE A 70 -9.30 5.43 0.89
CA PHE A 70 -8.04 5.92 1.46
C PHE A 70 -6.91 5.81 0.44
N VAL A 71 -6.67 4.62 -0.13
CA VAL A 71 -5.62 4.44 -1.13
C VAL A 71 -5.82 5.35 -2.34
N VAL A 72 -7.03 5.46 -2.88
CA VAL A 72 -7.34 6.28 -4.06
C VAL A 72 -7.09 7.78 -3.81
N ARG A 73 -7.46 8.30 -2.64
CA ARG A 73 -7.17 9.69 -2.25
C ARG A 73 -5.67 10.00 -2.21
N HIS A 74 -4.85 8.96 -2.10
CA HIS A 74 -3.41 9.04 -1.99
C HIS A 74 -2.72 8.63 -3.30
N ILE A 75 -3.42 8.72 -4.43
CA ILE A 75 -2.86 8.49 -5.76
C ILE A 75 -2.93 9.81 -6.52
N ASN A 76 -1.77 10.33 -6.92
CA ASN A 76 -1.68 11.39 -7.89
C ASN A 76 -1.50 10.79 -9.29
N GLU A 77 -2.30 11.27 -10.23
CA GLU A 77 -2.11 10.97 -11.65
C GLU A 77 -1.10 11.95 -12.24
N ASN A 78 0.07 11.43 -12.62
CA ASN A 78 1.11 12.22 -13.25
C ASN A 78 1.07 12.05 -14.77
N ASN A 79 0.94 13.16 -15.47
CA ASN A 79 1.08 13.20 -16.93
C ASN A 79 2.55 12.99 -17.29
N VAL A 80 2.84 11.93 -18.05
CA VAL A 80 4.21 11.65 -18.48
C VAL A 80 4.48 12.41 -19.77
N LYS A 81 5.35 13.44 -19.70
CA LYS A 81 5.87 14.09 -20.92
C LYS A 81 6.73 13.08 -21.68
N LYS A 82 6.28 12.61 -22.86
CA LYS A 82 7.06 11.68 -23.70
C LYS A 82 7.56 12.36 -24.98
N ARG A 83 8.82 12.07 -25.34
CA ARG A 83 9.36 12.27 -26.69
C ARG A 83 8.77 11.19 -27.60
N ARG A 84 8.15 11.59 -28.72
CA ARG A 84 7.62 10.67 -29.74
C ARG A 84 8.78 9.95 -30.44
N THR A 85 8.79 8.63 -30.41
CA THR A 85 9.43 7.80 -31.43
C THR A 85 8.32 7.24 -32.32
N ALA A 86 8.49 7.31 -33.63
CA ALA A 86 7.44 7.12 -34.64
C ALA A 86 6.81 5.72 -34.69
N ALA A 87 7.25 4.77 -33.86
CA ALA A 87 6.96 3.35 -34.00
C ALA A 87 6.01 2.76 -32.94
N THR A 88 5.41 3.55 -32.06
CA THR A 88 4.58 2.99 -30.98
C THR A 88 3.27 3.77 -30.84
N GLU A 89 2.18 3.20 -31.35
CA GLU A 89 0.86 3.83 -31.42
C GLU A 89 0.12 3.82 -30.07
N PHE A 90 0.51 2.94 -29.14
CA PHE A 90 -0.13 2.84 -27.83
C PHE A 90 0.92 2.81 -26.72
N ILE A 91 1.26 3.98 -26.17
CA ILE A 91 2.01 4.07 -24.92
C ILE A 91 1.18 4.93 -23.96
N SER A 92 0.92 4.43 -22.74
CA SER A 92 0.11 5.13 -21.74
C SER A 92 0.59 6.59 -21.54
N THR A 93 -0.36 7.53 -21.52
CA THR A 93 -0.10 8.96 -21.35
C THR A 93 0.01 9.37 -19.89
N THR A 94 -0.48 8.52 -18.99
CA THR A 94 -0.52 8.75 -17.55
C THR A 94 0.12 7.62 -16.77
N THR A 95 0.73 8.00 -15.65
CA THR A 95 1.28 7.09 -14.65
C THR A 95 0.72 7.47 -13.29
N LEU A 96 0.20 6.48 -12.57
CA LEU A 96 -0.25 6.66 -11.19
C LEU A 96 0.96 6.66 -10.26
N ALA A 97 1.07 7.66 -9.40
CA ALA A 97 2.05 7.73 -8.32
C ALA A 97 1.32 7.82 -7.00
N TYR A 98 1.73 7.05 -6.00
CA TYR A 98 1.20 7.21 -4.65
C TYR A 98 1.75 8.50 -4.04
N CYS A 99 0.87 9.37 -3.57
CA CYS A 99 1.19 10.61 -2.88
C CYS A 99 0.44 10.66 -1.57
N LEU A 100 1.16 10.91 -0.49
CA LEU A 100 0.60 10.94 0.85
C LEU A 100 -0.12 12.27 1.12
N PRO A 101 -1.05 12.32 2.10
CA PRO A 101 -1.59 13.58 2.53
C PRO A 101 -0.44 14.26 3.26
N LYS A 102 0.09 15.34 2.68
CA LYS A 102 0.92 16.23 3.48
C LYS A 102 0.00 16.68 4.61
N ALA A 103 0.45 16.58 5.86
CA ALA A 103 -0.26 17.19 6.97
C ALA A 103 -0.54 18.63 6.53
N GLU A 104 -1.82 18.99 6.44
CA GLU A 104 -2.19 20.38 6.18
C GLU A 104 -1.60 21.17 7.35
N ASP A 105 -0.64 22.05 7.05
CA ASP A 105 -0.11 23.00 8.02
C ASP A 105 -1.29 23.81 8.55
N HIS A 106 -1.71 23.49 9.77
CA HIS A 106 -2.72 24.22 10.53
C HIS A 106 -2.12 25.49 11.12
#